data_AF-H3CX43-F1
#
_entry.id   AF-H3CX43-F1
#
_cell.length_a   1.000
_cell.length_b   1.000
_cell.length_c   1.000
_cell.angle_alpha   90.00
_cell.angle_beta   90.00
_cell.angle_gamma   90.00
#
_symmetry.space_group_name_H-M   'P 1'
#
loop_
_entity.id
_entity.type
_entity.pdbx_description
1 polymer ?
#
loop_
_entity_poly.entity_id
_entity_poly.type
_entity_poly.pdbx_seq_one_letter_code
_entity_poly.pdbx_strand_id
1 'polypeptide(L)'
;LCPFGSRDGQRRSMKKLNWDTIPSQRVLGKVNVWTSQRPQRDLVLDIQTMEELFSHVDKQATLRTSRRMGVKTLDGVDLHPQQHQLTILDSKKSMNIGIFLRHFQEVKPIPELVRDVREGNWLRFGPGKLRELCKLLPEDTEVKQLLAFRGNLSALAEADQFMVQLVKVPGYEERLKTMVLREEFFPFMEEVKSSVAAMIKGAKEELLDCDHLHSVIRLVLKAGNYMNSGGFTANAIGFRMTSLLKLADTKANKPGMNLMHYVAKQAEEIDAELLTFPSQLEHIGAASRICKEEIIADFYNEVRKLEKLHSGGQPGFLPDMEIFLMRAEAKLADVERLVRELDALNGAVAEYFCEDPATFKLDECCSIFHSFCKRFDAAVQENREREAAEQRRKRVDSIRSASKRHSAGSCRGSQADPDPSGLESTLHSLLSTVP
;
A
#
# COMPACT_ATOMS: atom_id res chain seq x y z
N LEU A 1 -64.45 -16.85 9.82
CA LEU A 1 -64.74 -17.22 8.41
C LEU A 1 -63.46 -17.83 7.84
N CYS A 2 -63.47 -19.15 7.64
CA CYS A 2 -62.37 -19.97 7.11
C CYS A 2 -61.98 -19.57 5.66
N PRO A 3 -60.96 -20.20 5.04
CA PRO A 3 -59.57 -20.52 5.45
C PRO A 3 -58.60 -20.34 4.24
N PHE A 4 -57.55 -21.17 4.13
CA PHE A 4 -56.46 -21.26 3.11
C PHE A 4 -55.21 -20.44 3.48
N GLY A 5 -54.00 -20.99 3.61
CA GLY A 5 -53.48 -22.33 3.33
C GLY A 5 -52.02 -22.21 2.87
N SER A 6 -51.14 -22.99 3.51
CA SER A 6 -49.92 -23.57 2.91
C SER A 6 -48.76 -22.65 2.51
N ARG A 7 -47.67 -22.69 3.27
CA ARG A 7 -46.45 -23.49 2.98
C ARG A 7 -45.34 -23.01 3.90
N ASP A 8 -45.06 -23.79 4.95
CA ASP A 8 -43.80 -23.68 5.66
C ASP A 8 -42.73 -24.28 4.74
N GLY A 9 -42.14 -23.42 3.91
CA GLY A 9 -41.05 -23.78 3.03
C GLY A 9 -39.85 -24.13 3.88
N GLN A 10 -39.44 -25.39 3.85
CA GLN A 10 -38.24 -25.91 4.49
C GLN A 10 -37.03 -25.11 3.95
N ARG A 11 -36.63 -24.04 4.65
CA ARG A 11 -35.49 -23.21 4.28
C ARG A 11 -34.25 -24.09 4.19
N ARG A 12 -33.57 -24.07 3.04
CA ARG A 12 -32.32 -24.82 2.87
C ARG A 12 -31.27 -24.26 3.83
N SER A 13 -30.50 -25.15 4.47
CA SER A 13 -29.38 -24.72 5.31
C SER A 13 -28.35 -23.99 4.44
N MET A 14 -28.09 -22.72 4.73
CA MET A 14 -27.21 -21.87 3.93
C MET A 14 -25.77 -21.96 4.42
N LYS A 15 -24.80 -21.88 3.49
CA LYS A 15 -23.39 -21.71 3.85
C LYS A 15 -23.23 -20.42 4.65
N LYS A 16 -22.54 -20.52 5.79
CA LYS A 16 -22.34 -19.38 6.70
C LYS A 16 -21.30 -18.42 6.13
N LEU A 17 -21.63 -17.13 6.13
CA LEU A 17 -20.67 -16.05 5.89
C LEU A 17 -19.96 -15.72 7.22
N ASN A 18 -18.65 -15.94 7.29
CA ASN A 18 -17.84 -15.60 8.45
C ASN A 18 -17.44 -14.12 8.41
N TRP A 19 -18.35 -13.26 8.86
CA TRP A 19 -18.09 -11.83 9.05
C TRP A 19 -17.88 -11.47 10.52
N ASP A 20 -17.03 -10.48 10.78
CA ASP A 20 -16.85 -9.91 12.10
C ASP A 20 -17.95 -8.89 12.37
N THR A 21 -18.81 -9.17 13.36
CA THR A 21 -19.95 -8.32 13.67
C THR A 21 -19.54 -7.15 14.56
N ILE A 22 -20.11 -5.98 14.28
CA ILE A 22 -19.90 -4.79 15.10
C ILE A 22 -20.83 -4.90 16.33
N PRO A 23 -20.31 -4.76 17.57
CA PRO A 23 -21.15 -4.78 18.77
C PRO A 23 -22.25 -3.72 18.71
N SER A 24 -23.48 -4.09 19.09
CA SER A 24 -24.67 -3.23 18.95
C SER A 24 -24.52 -1.88 19.67
N GLN A 25 -23.79 -1.83 20.79
CA GLN A 25 -23.53 -0.61 21.55
C GLN A 25 -22.66 0.40 20.79
N ARG A 26 -21.88 -0.05 19.80
CA ARG A 26 -21.08 0.84 18.95
C ARG A 26 -21.87 1.40 17.76
N VAL A 27 -23.00 0.78 17.43
CA VAL A 27 -23.84 1.12 16.28
C VAL A 27 -25.05 1.95 16.71
N LEU A 28 -25.78 1.50 17.72
CA LEU A 28 -27.01 2.14 18.20
C LEU A 28 -26.68 3.42 18.98
N GLY A 29 -27.46 4.49 18.74
CA GLY A 29 -27.30 5.77 19.44
C GLY A 29 -26.28 6.75 18.83
N LYS A 30 -25.60 6.39 17.75
CA LYS A 30 -24.69 7.27 17.00
C LYS A 30 -25.16 7.36 15.54
N VAL A 31 -24.90 8.49 14.87
CA VAL A 31 -25.14 8.63 13.43
C VAL A 31 -24.00 7.94 12.69
N ASN A 32 -24.30 6.81 12.04
CA ASN A 32 -23.36 6.04 11.23
C ASN A 32 -24.10 5.44 10.03
N VAL A 33 -23.36 4.72 9.18
CA VAL A 33 -23.90 4.13 7.94
C VAL A 33 -25.10 3.19 8.18
N TRP A 34 -25.19 2.56 9.35
CA TRP A 34 -26.25 1.61 9.70
C TRP A 34 -27.49 2.27 10.35
N THR A 35 -27.35 3.50 10.85
CA THR A 35 -28.41 4.25 11.55
C THR A 35 -28.84 5.51 10.80
N SER A 36 -28.17 5.85 9.70
CA SER A 36 -28.47 7.04 8.89
C SER A 36 -29.78 6.86 8.13
N GLN A 37 -30.79 7.68 8.44
CA GLN A 37 -32.08 7.69 7.74
C GLN A 37 -32.01 8.53 6.45
N ARG A 38 -31.30 8.03 5.44
CA ARG A 38 -31.38 8.58 4.07
C ARG A 38 -32.45 7.82 3.28
N PRO A 39 -33.18 8.47 2.36
CA PRO A 39 -34.09 7.76 1.46
C PRO A 39 -33.27 6.80 0.59
N GLN A 40 -33.39 5.49 0.87
CA GLN A 40 -32.76 4.42 0.11
C GLN A 40 -33.79 3.79 -0.83
N ARG A 41 -33.30 3.27 -1.97
CA ARG A 41 -34.10 2.44 -2.86
C ARG A 41 -34.41 1.11 -2.16
N ASP A 42 -35.60 0.58 -2.39
CA ASP A 42 -35.97 -0.73 -1.85
C ASP A 42 -35.19 -1.82 -2.63
N LEU A 43 -34.17 -2.38 -1.99
CA LEU A 43 -33.30 -3.40 -2.59
C LEU A 43 -33.89 -4.78 -2.29
N VAL A 44 -34.72 -5.27 -3.20
CA VAL A 44 -35.30 -6.62 -3.11
C VAL A 44 -34.26 -7.64 -3.56
N LEU A 45 -33.91 -8.57 -2.68
CA LEU A 45 -33.02 -9.69 -3.01
C LEU A 45 -33.81 -10.85 -3.61
N ASP A 46 -33.26 -11.46 -4.65
CA ASP A 46 -33.74 -12.75 -5.13
C ASP A 46 -33.26 -13.86 -4.19
N ILE A 47 -34.12 -14.15 -3.20
CA ILE A 47 -33.88 -15.16 -2.17
C ILE A 47 -33.79 -16.56 -2.81
N GLN A 48 -34.55 -16.81 -3.88
CA GLN A 48 -34.69 -18.14 -4.46
C GLN A 48 -33.41 -18.56 -5.19
N THR A 49 -32.87 -17.67 -6.04
CA THR A 49 -31.56 -17.87 -6.68
C THR A 49 -30.43 -17.94 -5.64
N MET A 50 -30.50 -17.14 -4.58
CA MET A 50 -29.51 -17.18 -3.51
C MET A 50 -29.50 -18.53 -2.79
N GLU A 51 -30.66 -19.08 -2.46
CA GLU A 51 -30.79 -20.42 -1.85
C GLU A 51 -30.28 -21.53 -2.77
N GLU A 52 -30.49 -21.44 -4.08
CA GLU A 52 -29.95 -22.42 -5.05
C GLU A 52 -28.43 -22.43 -5.11
N LEU A 53 -27.80 -21.24 -5.10
CA LEU A 53 -26.36 -21.09 -5.26
C LEU A 53 -25.56 -21.39 -3.97
N PHE A 54 -26.12 -21.08 -2.81
CA PHE A 54 -25.37 -21.02 -1.55
C PHE A 54 -25.90 -21.94 -0.43
N SER A 55 -26.85 -22.83 -0.72
CA SER A 55 -27.24 -23.86 0.24
C SER A 55 -26.22 -25.00 0.36
N HIS A 56 -26.23 -25.68 1.50
CA HIS A 56 -25.58 -26.97 1.68
C HIS A 56 -26.29 -28.00 0.78
N VAL A 57 -25.54 -28.65 -0.11
CA VAL A 57 -26.07 -29.76 -0.90
C VAL A 57 -26.11 -30.99 -0.01
N ASP A 58 -27.28 -31.31 0.53
CA ASP A 58 -27.51 -32.57 1.24
C ASP A 58 -27.47 -33.73 0.24
N LYS A 59 -26.33 -34.43 0.16
CA LYS A 59 -26.28 -35.77 -0.40
C LYS A 59 -26.62 -36.79 0.69
N GLN A 60 -27.89 -36.88 1.10
CA GLN A 60 -28.38 -38.07 1.81
C GLN A 60 -29.83 -38.45 1.42
N ALA A 61 -29.95 -39.71 1.00
CA ALA A 61 -31.09 -40.61 1.13
C ALA A 61 -32.38 -40.34 0.31
N THR A 62 -32.41 -40.88 -0.91
CA THR A 62 -33.67 -41.39 -1.48
C THR A 62 -34.04 -42.72 -0.83
N LEU A 63 -34.77 -42.67 0.29
CA LEU A 63 -35.63 -43.76 0.72
C LEU A 63 -37.02 -43.55 0.09
N ARG A 64 -37.35 -44.32 -0.96
CA ARG A 64 -38.74 -44.58 -1.32
C ARG A 64 -39.05 -46.05 -1.05
N THR A 65 -39.97 -46.24 -0.12
CA THR A 65 -40.59 -47.48 0.32
C THR A 65 -41.30 -48.20 -0.82
N SER A 66 -41.08 -49.51 -0.96
CA SER A 66 -42.12 -50.44 -1.37
C SER A 66 -41.89 -51.82 -0.75
N ARG A 67 -42.83 -52.25 0.09
CA ARG A 67 -42.93 -53.63 0.57
C ARG A 67 -43.56 -54.47 -0.55
N ARG A 68 -42.91 -55.59 -0.93
CA ARG A 68 -43.46 -56.96 -0.80
C ARG A 68 -42.63 -58.01 -1.55
N MET A 69 -42.31 -59.07 -0.80
CA MET A 69 -42.23 -60.49 -1.17
C MET A 69 -41.16 -60.95 -2.18
N GLY A 70 -40.26 -61.82 -1.67
CA GLY A 70 -40.11 -63.17 -2.23
C GLY A 70 -38.84 -63.48 -3.02
N VAL A 71 -37.94 -64.24 -2.36
CA VAL A 71 -37.16 -65.38 -2.89
C VAL A 71 -36.07 -65.11 -3.97
N LYS A 72 -34.81 -65.44 -3.58
CA LYS A 72 -33.64 -66.00 -4.34
C LYS A 72 -33.35 -65.40 -5.73
N THR A 73 -32.13 -65.02 -6.15
CA THR A 73 -30.79 -65.64 -6.05
C THR A 73 -29.79 -64.76 -6.82
N LEU A 74 -28.49 -64.90 -6.49
CA LEU A 74 -27.28 -64.79 -7.34
C LEU A 74 -26.80 -63.43 -7.90
N ASP A 75 -25.51 -63.22 -7.62
CA ASP A 75 -24.41 -62.65 -8.40
C ASP A 75 -24.33 -61.15 -8.73
N GLY A 76 -23.32 -60.52 -8.12
CA GLY A 76 -22.17 -60.05 -8.87
C GLY A 76 -22.09 -58.56 -9.25
N VAL A 77 -21.13 -57.88 -8.62
CA VAL A 77 -19.96 -57.20 -9.22
C VAL A 77 -19.70 -55.81 -8.64
N ASP A 78 -18.44 -55.66 -8.21
CA ASP A 78 -17.76 -54.59 -7.49
C ASP A 78 -17.85 -53.16 -8.05
N LEU A 79 -17.77 -52.20 -7.13
CA LEU A 79 -17.14 -50.89 -7.35
C LEU A 79 -16.24 -50.52 -6.14
N HIS A 80 -14.94 -50.68 -6.34
CA HIS A 80 -13.77 -50.06 -5.68
C HIS A 80 -13.88 -49.58 -4.21
N PRO A 81 -13.11 -50.17 -3.26
CA PRO A 81 -13.06 -49.68 -1.89
C PRO A 81 -12.16 -48.42 -1.78
N GLN A 82 -12.69 -47.33 -1.24
CA GLN A 82 -11.88 -46.24 -0.69
C GLN A 82 -11.06 -46.80 0.48
N GLN A 83 -9.75 -46.94 0.28
CA GLN A 83 -8.81 -47.33 1.33
C GLN A 83 -8.83 -46.27 2.43
N HIS A 84 -9.24 -46.66 3.64
CA HIS A 84 -9.05 -45.85 4.85
C HIS A 84 -7.54 -45.71 5.10
N GLN A 85 -6.96 -44.59 4.70
CA GLN A 85 -5.58 -44.24 5.05
C GLN A 85 -5.53 -43.84 6.53
N LEU A 86 -4.52 -44.32 7.24
CA LEU A 86 -4.29 -43.98 8.64
C LEU A 86 -3.73 -42.55 8.73
N THR A 87 -4.26 -41.75 9.66
CA THR A 87 -3.83 -40.36 9.91
C THR A 87 -3.37 -40.21 11.35
N ILE A 88 -2.25 -39.53 11.57
CA ILE A 88 -1.66 -39.25 12.89
C ILE A 88 -1.97 -37.80 13.28
N LEU A 89 -1.84 -36.89 12.30
CA LEU A 89 -2.16 -35.48 12.44
C LEU A 89 -3.66 -35.22 12.47
N ASP A 90 -4.07 -34.09 13.05
CA ASP A 90 -5.46 -33.67 12.99
C ASP A 90 -5.91 -33.38 11.54
N SER A 91 -7.21 -33.53 11.29
CA SER A 91 -7.80 -33.39 9.96
C SER A 91 -7.49 -32.05 9.28
N LYS A 92 -7.43 -30.94 10.04
CA LYS A 92 -7.17 -29.60 9.48
C LYS A 92 -5.70 -29.45 9.10
N LYS A 93 -4.77 -29.84 9.98
CA LYS A 93 -3.34 -29.77 9.69
C LYS A 93 -2.97 -30.73 8.56
N SER A 94 -3.48 -31.96 8.58
CA SER A 94 -3.30 -32.94 7.50
C SER A 94 -3.79 -32.40 6.15
N MET A 95 -4.98 -31.77 6.11
CA MET A 95 -5.48 -31.12 4.89
C MET A 95 -4.58 -29.98 4.41
N ASN A 96 -4.13 -29.10 5.31
CA ASN A 96 -3.26 -27.96 4.95
C ASN A 96 -1.91 -28.43 4.40
N ILE A 97 -1.32 -29.46 5.00
CA ILE A 97 -0.08 -30.07 4.50
C ILE A 97 -0.33 -30.76 3.16
N GLY A 98 -1.44 -31.47 3.00
CA GLY A 98 -1.81 -32.06 1.70
C GLY A 98 -1.93 -31.00 0.59
N ILE A 99 -2.56 -29.86 0.89
CA ILE A 99 -2.62 -28.71 -0.04
C ILE A 99 -1.22 -28.18 -0.36
N PHE A 100 -0.37 -28.00 0.65
CA PHE A 100 1.02 -27.59 0.46
C PHE A 100 1.76 -28.55 -0.49
N LEU A 101 1.67 -29.85 -0.24
CA LEU A 101 2.36 -30.88 -1.02
C LEU A 101 1.89 -30.94 -2.48
N ARG A 102 0.61 -30.68 -2.76
CA ARG A 102 0.08 -30.62 -4.15
C ARG A 102 0.81 -29.62 -5.04
N HIS A 103 1.36 -28.54 -4.47
CA HIS A 103 2.17 -27.59 -5.24
C HIS A 103 3.46 -28.21 -5.80
N PHE A 104 3.91 -29.33 -5.24
CA PHE A 104 5.13 -30.03 -5.63
C PHE A 104 4.86 -31.37 -6.31
N GLN A 105 3.65 -31.94 -6.19
CA GLN A 105 3.35 -33.32 -6.60
C GLN A 105 3.61 -33.63 -8.08
N GLU A 106 3.39 -32.67 -8.99
CA GLU A 106 3.69 -32.86 -10.41
C GLU A 106 5.18 -32.83 -10.73
N VAL A 107 5.98 -32.24 -9.84
CA VAL A 107 7.39 -31.92 -10.08
C VAL A 107 8.33 -32.78 -9.22
N LYS A 108 7.87 -33.24 -8.04
CA LYS A 108 8.71 -33.89 -7.03
C LYS A 108 7.94 -34.86 -6.12
N PRO A 109 8.47 -36.08 -5.95
CA PRO A 109 8.05 -36.99 -4.87
C PRO A 109 8.43 -36.47 -3.47
N ILE A 110 7.66 -36.88 -2.44
CA ILE A 110 7.92 -36.57 -1.02
C ILE A 110 9.37 -36.83 -0.58
N PRO A 111 10.00 -37.99 -0.91
CA PRO A 111 11.38 -38.24 -0.51
C PRO A 111 12.39 -37.23 -1.06
N GLU A 112 12.13 -36.67 -2.24
CA GLU A 112 12.98 -35.63 -2.82
C GLU A 112 12.83 -34.32 -2.06
N LEU A 113 11.61 -33.95 -1.65
CA LEU A 113 11.37 -32.75 -0.85
C LEU A 113 12.09 -32.85 0.51
N VAL A 114 12.04 -34.02 1.15
CA VAL A 114 12.75 -34.29 2.41
C VAL A 114 14.26 -34.29 2.21
N ARG A 115 14.74 -34.81 1.08
CA ARG A 115 16.15 -34.72 0.68
C ARG A 115 16.57 -33.26 0.50
N ASP A 116 15.77 -32.44 -0.16
CA ASP A 116 16.05 -31.01 -0.35
C ASP A 116 16.13 -30.28 1.01
N VAL A 117 15.31 -30.62 2.01
CA VAL A 117 15.46 -30.10 3.38
C VAL A 117 16.74 -30.60 4.06
N ARG A 118 17.06 -31.89 3.92
CA ARG A 118 18.26 -32.49 4.50
C ARG A 118 19.55 -31.86 3.95
N GLU A 119 19.60 -31.65 2.65
CA GLU A 119 20.70 -31.02 1.92
C GLU A 119 20.63 -29.48 1.94
N GLY A 120 19.57 -28.91 2.52
CA GLY A 120 19.18 -27.49 2.55
C GLY A 120 19.24 -26.77 1.22
N ASN A 121 18.69 -27.43 0.20
CA ASN A 121 18.51 -26.91 -1.14
C ASN A 121 17.29 -25.97 -1.19
N TRP A 122 17.45 -24.74 -0.73
CA TRP A 122 16.37 -23.75 -0.65
C TRP A 122 15.83 -23.31 -2.02
N LEU A 123 16.70 -23.22 -3.03
CA LEU A 123 16.37 -22.83 -4.43
C LEU A 123 15.26 -23.67 -5.06
N ARG A 124 15.12 -24.89 -4.56
CA ARG A 124 14.23 -25.93 -5.08
C ARG A 124 12.79 -25.83 -4.56
N PHE A 125 12.51 -24.99 -3.56
CA PHE A 125 11.17 -24.77 -3.02
C PHE A 125 10.42 -23.62 -3.70
N GLY A 126 11.16 -22.63 -4.20
CA GLY A 126 10.61 -21.41 -4.79
C GLY A 126 10.09 -20.40 -3.75
N PRO A 127 9.84 -19.15 -4.19
CA PRO A 127 9.59 -18.00 -3.31
C PRO A 127 8.50 -18.25 -2.27
N GLY A 128 8.86 -18.10 -0.98
CA GLY A 128 7.90 -18.07 0.14
C GLY A 128 7.36 -19.44 0.56
N LYS A 129 7.68 -20.52 -0.17
CA LYS A 129 7.22 -21.88 0.16
C LYS A 129 7.89 -22.43 1.41
N LEU A 130 9.13 -22.04 1.70
CA LEU A 130 9.81 -22.42 2.94
C LEU A 130 9.14 -21.78 4.17
N ARG A 131 8.70 -20.52 4.05
CA ARG A 131 7.95 -19.83 5.10
C ARG A 131 6.57 -20.46 5.31
N GLU A 132 5.90 -20.87 4.23
CA GLU A 132 4.64 -21.64 4.31
C GLU A 132 4.86 -22.96 5.05
N LEU A 133 5.92 -23.71 4.71
CA LEU A 133 6.28 -24.95 5.39
C LEU A 133 6.58 -24.75 6.87
N CYS A 134 7.30 -23.68 7.24
CA CYS A 134 7.58 -23.36 8.65
C CYS A 134 6.30 -23.15 9.48
N LYS A 135 5.22 -22.63 8.88
CA LYS A 135 3.92 -22.45 9.55
C LYS A 135 3.14 -23.76 9.71
N LEU A 136 3.50 -24.79 8.95
CA LEU A 136 2.85 -26.10 8.94
C LEU A 136 3.58 -27.13 9.81
N LEU A 137 4.66 -26.74 10.48
CA LEU A 137 5.45 -27.67 11.29
C LEU A 137 4.61 -28.26 12.44
N PRO A 138 4.87 -29.53 12.79
CA PRO A 138 4.18 -30.18 13.89
C PRO A 138 4.60 -29.58 15.24
N GLU A 139 3.69 -29.66 16.22
CA GLU A 139 3.95 -29.31 17.62
C GLU A 139 4.73 -30.42 18.33
N ASP A 140 5.38 -30.12 19.47
CA ASP A 140 6.21 -31.09 20.22
C ASP A 140 5.49 -32.41 20.56
N THR A 141 4.19 -32.36 20.81
CA THR A 141 3.34 -33.52 21.08
C THR A 141 3.18 -34.40 19.83
N GLU A 142 2.93 -33.78 18.69
CA GLU A 142 2.79 -34.43 17.38
C GLU A 142 4.14 -35.00 16.91
N VAL A 143 5.24 -34.26 17.11
CA VAL A 143 6.61 -34.74 16.81
C VAL A 143 6.89 -36.06 17.51
N LYS A 144 6.53 -36.20 18.79
CA LYS A 144 6.69 -37.47 19.53
C LYS A 144 5.87 -38.61 18.92
N GLN A 145 4.63 -38.33 18.50
CA GLN A 145 3.76 -39.34 17.86
C GLN A 145 4.31 -39.76 16.49
N LEU A 146 4.73 -38.80 15.67
CA LEU A 146 5.33 -39.03 14.35
C LEU A 146 6.64 -39.84 14.46
N LEU A 147 7.50 -39.53 15.44
CA LEU A 147 8.73 -40.28 15.71
C LEU A 147 8.48 -41.68 16.29
N ALA A 148 7.38 -41.87 17.03
CA ALA A 148 6.98 -43.16 17.59
C ALA A 148 6.38 -44.12 16.54
N PHE A 149 5.97 -43.61 15.37
CA PHE A 149 5.41 -44.44 14.31
C PHE A 149 6.42 -45.51 13.82
N ARG A 150 5.98 -46.77 13.82
CA ARG A 150 6.73 -47.95 13.33
C ARG A 150 5.99 -48.72 12.23
N GLY A 151 4.83 -48.23 11.80
CA GLY A 151 4.00 -48.88 10.79
C GLY A 151 4.51 -48.67 9.37
N ASN A 152 3.77 -49.20 8.39
CA ASN A 152 4.07 -49.01 6.99
C ASN A 152 3.74 -47.57 6.54
N LEU A 153 4.72 -46.85 6.00
CA LEU A 153 4.54 -45.48 5.51
C LEU A 153 3.50 -45.40 4.39
N SER A 154 3.43 -46.39 3.48
CA SER A 154 2.47 -46.35 2.36
C SER A 154 1.01 -46.52 2.78
N ALA A 155 0.74 -46.87 4.05
CA ALA A 155 -0.60 -46.92 4.61
C ALA A 155 -1.07 -45.58 5.23
N LEU A 156 -0.16 -44.61 5.36
CA LEU A 156 -0.46 -43.27 5.87
C LEU A 156 -0.95 -42.35 4.75
N ALA A 157 -1.70 -41.30 5.12
CA ALA A 157 -1.97 -40.18 4.22
C ALA A 157 -0.67 -39.43 3.85
N GLU A 158 -0.62 -38.82 2.67
CA GLU A 158 0.58 -38.14 2.14
C GLU A 158 1.15 -37.09 3.11
N ALA A 159 0.27 -36.36 3.81
CA ALA A 159 0.66 -35.39 4.81
C ALA A 159 1.43 -36.02 5.98
N ASP A 160 0.91 -37.12 6.52
CA ASP A 160 1.55 -37.89 7.59
C ASP A 160 2.84 -38.55 7.08
N GLN A 161 2.86 -39.07 5.85
CA GLN A 161 4.07 -39.63 5.22
C GLN A 161 5.20 -38.61 5.13
N PHE A 162 4.87 -37.38 4.69
CA PHE A 162 5.84 -36.28 4.62
C PHE A 162 6.32 -35.89 6.01
N MET A 163 5.42 -35.67 6.97
CA MET A 163 5.80 -35.23 8.31
C MET A 163 6.62 -36.26 9.07
N VAL A 164 6.30 -37.56 8.99
CA VAL A 164 7.11 -38.63 9.59
C VAL A 164 8.53 -38.64 9.01
N GLN A 165 8.70 -38.36 7.72
CA GLN A 165 10.02 -38.29 7.10
C GLN A 165 10.76 -37.00 7.44
N LEU A 166 10.06 -35.87 7.54
CA LEU A 166 10.62 -34.56 7.88
C LEU A 166 11.17 -34.54 9.32
N VAL A 167 10.39 -34.98 10.32
CA VAL A 167 10.83 -34.96 11.73
C VAL A 167 12.02 -35.88 12.01
N LYS A 168 12.28 -36.85 11.12
CA LYS A 168 13.46 -37.73 11.18
C LYS A 168 14.72 -37.05 10.67
N VAL A 169 14.61 -35.90 10.00
CA VAL A 169 15.77 -35.10 9.59
C VAL A 169 16.35 -34.40 10.84
N PRO A 170 17.63 -34.64 11.20
CA PRO A 170 18.23 -34.00 12.35
C PRO A 170 18.21 -32.47 12.23
N GLY A 171 17.63 -31.80 13.21
CA GLY A 171 17.52 -30.34 13.25
C GLY A 171 16.65 -29.75 12.12
N TYR A 172 15.61 -30.46 11.66
CA TYR A 172 14.77 -30.02 10.54
C TYR A 172 14.23 -28.59 10.70
N GLU A 173 13.85 -28.17 11.91
CA GLU A 173 13.36 -26.82 12.16
C GLU A 173 14.43 -25.76 11.90
N GLU A 174 15.62 -25.96 12.45
CA GLU A 174 16.74 -25.04 12.24
C GLU A 174 17.20 -25.05 10.78
N ARG A 175 17.11 -26.19 10.09
CA ARG A 175 17.43 -26.29 8.65
C ARG A 175 16.46 -25.43 7.86
N LEU A 176 15.16 -25.56 8.12
CA LEU A 176 14.13 -24.77 7.46
C LEU A 176 14.28 -23.28 7.76
N LYS A 177 14.52 -22.89 9.03
CA LYS A 177 14.78 -21.48 9.40
C LYS A 177 15.99 -20.91 8.66
N THR A 178 17.06 -21.69 8.54
CA THR A 178 18.27 -21.29 7.79
C THR A 178 18.01 -21.19 6.30
N MET A 179 17.26 -22.12 5.72
CA MET A 179 16.87 -22.07 4.31
C MET A 179 16.02 -20.83 4.01
N VAL A 180 15.06 -20.50 4.88
CA VAL A 180 14.27 -19.25 4.78
C VAL A 180 15.19 -18.03 4.82
N LEU A 181 16.12 -17.98 5.78
CA LEU A 181 17.08 -16.86 5.87
C LEU A 181 17.91 -16.75 4.59
N ARG A 182 18.42 -17.86 4.03
CA ARG A 182 19.20 -17.83 2.77
C ARG A 182 18.39 -17.33 1.58
N GLU A 183 17.12 -17.69 1.51
CA GLU A 183 16.22 -17.26 0.44
C GLU A 183 15.91 -15.75 0.52
N GLU A 184 15.62 -15.26 1.73
CA GLU A 184 15.02 -13.93 1.90
C GLU A 184 16.03 -12.83 2.25
N PHE A 185 17.20 -13.17 2.79
CA PHE A 185 18.15 -12.19 3.35
C PHE A 185 18.59 -11.13 2.34
N PHE A 186 19.12 -11.52 1.17
CA PHE A 186 19.64 -10.54 0.21
C PHE A 186 18.54 -9.64 -0.37
N PRO A 187 17.40 -10.16 -0.86
CA PRO A 187 16.29 -9.32 -1.30
C PRO A 187 15.83 -8.34 -0.23
N PHE A 188 15.67 -8.81 1.01
CA PHE A 188 15.25 -7.97 2.13
C PHE A 188 16.29 -6.88 2.45
N MET A 189 17.57 -7.22 2.49
CA MET A 189 18.64 -6.26 2.74
C MET A 189 18.78 -5.22 1.63
N GLU A 190 18.43 -5.55 0.37
CA GLU A 190 18.35 -4.55 -0.70
C GLU A 190 17.17 -3.60 -0.52
N GLU A 191 16.02 -4.10 -0.04
CA GLU A 191 14.85 -3.26 0.28
C GLU A 191 15.15 -2.28 1.43
N VAL A 192 15.77 -2.77 2.50
CA VAL A 192 16.26 -1.94 3.61
C VAL A 192 17.25 -0.90 3.10
N LYS A 193 18.24 -1.32 2.30
CA LYS A 193 19.25 -0.40 1.73
C LYS A 193 18.61 0.70 0.88
N SER A 194 17.69 0.33 -0.01
CA SER A 194 16.99 1.28 -0.89
C SER A 194 16.20 2.30 -0.08
N SER A 195 15.49 1.83 0.94
CA SER A 195 14.69 2.68 1.82
C SER A 195 15.56 3.66 2.62
N VAL A 196 16.65 3.18 3.23
CA VAL A 196 17.63 4.04 3.93
C VAL A 196 18.24 5.06 2.97
N ALA A 197 18.64 4.64 1.75
CA ALA A 197 19.21 5.53 0.75
C ALA A 197 18.23 6.63 0.32
N ALA A 198 16.94 6.31 0.15
CA ALA A 198 15.91 7.31 -0.16
C ALA A 198 15.76 8.36 0.95
N MET A 199 15.79 7.94 2.22
CA MET A 199 15.75 8.87 3.35
C MET A 199 17.02 9.73 3.45
N ILE A 200 18.21 9.15 3.19
CA ILE A 200 19.48 9.90 3.16
C ILE A 200 19.43 10.99 2.10
N LYS A 201 18.98 10.67 0.88
CA LYS A 201 18.86 11.67 -0.19
C LYS A 201 17.89 12.79 0.19
N GLY A 202 16.70 12.43 0.67
CA GLY A 202 15.72 13.42 1.14
C GLY A 202 16.29 14.32 2.24
N ALA A 203 16.97 13.76 3.23
CA ALA A 203 17.56 14.53 4.32
C ALA A 203 18.71 15.43 3.86
N LYS A 204 19.69 14.87 3.15
CA LYS A 204 20.93 15.55 2.80
C LYS A 204 20.76 16.47 1.60
N GLU A 205 20.37 15.92 0.46
CA GLU A 205 20.37 16.62 -0.82
C GLU A 205 19.18 17.58 -0.92
N GLU A 206 18.03 17.21 -0.34
CA GLU A 206 16.77 17.95 -0.57
C GLU A 206 16.38 18.87 0.60
N LEU A 207 16.56 18.43 1.85
CA LEU A 207 16.20 19.25 3.02
C LEU A 207 17.36 20.15 3.47
N LEU A 208 18.59 19.62 3.56
CA LEU A 208 19.75 20.38 4.04
C LEU A 208 20.46 21.19 2.95
N ASP A 209 20.47 20.74 1.70
CA ASP A 209 21.28 21.37 0.63
C ASP A 209 20.44 22.13 -0.42
N CYS A 210 19.10 22.20 -0.29
CA CYS A 210 18.25 22.93 -1.24
C CYS A 210 18.15 24.43 -0.94
N ASP A 211 19.00 25.22 -1.60
CA ASP A 211 19.05 26.69 -1.45
C ASP A 211 17.73 27.40 -1.82
N HIS A 212 17.02 26.90 -2.84
CA HIS A 212 15.75 27.48 -3.27
C HIS A 212 14.67 27.30 -2.19
N LEU A 213 14.57 26.11 -1.59
CA LEU A 213 13.69 25.84 -0.46
C LEU A 213 13.97 26.81 0.68
N HIS A 214 15.23 26.94 1.10
CA HIS A 214 15.58 27.82 2.21
C HIS A 214 15.30 29.30 1.90
N SER A 215 15.48 29.72 0.65
CA SER A 215 15.14 31.06 0.19
C SER A 215 13.64 31.34 0.29
N VAL A 216 12.80 30.38 -0.10
CA VAL A 216 11.34 30.47 0.08
C VAL A 216 10.96 30.49 1.57
N ILE A 217 11.58 29.67 2.42
CA ILE A 217 11.35 29.71 3.88
C ILE A 217 11.71 31.09 4.46
N ARG A 218 12.82 31.70 4.03
CA ARG A 218 13.21 33.06 4.43
C ARG A 218 12.21 34.11 3.94
N LEU A 219 11.65 33.93 2.75
CA LEU A 219 10.59 34.80 2.23
C LEU A 219 9.32 34.70 3.08
N VAL A 220 8.93 33.49 3.50
CA VAL A 220 7.83 33.27 4.45
C VAL A 220 8.09 34.00 5.76
N LEU A 221 9.30 33.94 6.32
CA LEU A 221 9.66 34.63 7.55
C LEU A 221 9.49 36.15 7.41
N LYS A 222 9.98 36.73 6.31
CA LYS A 222 9.85 38.17 6.02
C LYS A 222 8.38 38.58 5.90
N ALA A 223 7.58 37.82 5.15
CA ALA A 223 6.15 38.09 5.01
C ALA A 223 5.41 38.01 6.35
N GLY A 224 5.68 36.96 7.14
CA GLY A 224 5.09 36.78 8.47
C GLY A 224 5.45 37.90 9.45
N ASN A 225 6.72 38.31 9.49
CA ASN A 225 7.17 39.42 10.34
C ASN A 225 6.52 40.75 9.98
N TYR A 226 6.35 41.03 8.68
CA TYR A 226 5.65 42.22 8.23
C TYR A 226 4.18 42.21 8.66
N MET A 227 3.49 41.08 8.45
CA MET A 227 2.07 40.91 8.83
C MET A 227 1.84 41.01 10.34
N ASN A 228 2.79 40.52 11.15
CA ASN A 228 2.70 40.53 12.60
C ASN A 228 3.27 41.80 13.26
N SER A 229 3.63 42.80 12.46
CA SER A 229 4.18 44.06 12.98
C SER A 229 3.23 44.73 13.98
N GLY A 230 3.77 45.18 15.12
CA GLY A 230 3.00 45.77 16.22
C GLY A 230 2.35 44.76 17.19
N GLY A 231 2.46 43.45 16.94
CA GLY A 231 2.05 42.39 17.88
C GLY A 231 3.21 41.79 18.68
N PHE A 232 2.89 40.92 19.64
CA PHE A 232 3.90 40.19 20.44
C PHE A 232 4.78 39.24 19.60
N THR A 233 4.30 38.84 18.42
CA THR A 233 5.02 37.96 17.47
C THR A 233 5.73 38.74 16.36
N ALA A 234 5.85 40.07 16.47
CA ALA A 234 6.67 40.87 15.57
C ALA A 234 8.16 40.53 15.71
N ASN A 235 8.94 40.65 14.64
CA ASN A 235 10.40 40.44 14.62
C ASN A 235 10.88 39.04 15.06
N ALA A 236 10.15 38.00 14.68
CA ALA A 236 10.64 36.62 14.87
C ALA A 236 11.94 36.39 14.08
N ILE A 237 12.88 35.64 14.67
CA ILE A 237 14.14 35.25 14.03
C ILE A 237 13.95 33.96 13.21
N GLY A 238 12.93 33.16 13.53
CA GLY A 238 12.58 31.92 12.84
C GLY A 238 11.20 31.43 13.25
N PHE A 239 10.75 30.33 12.65
CA PHE A 239 9.47 29.68 12.97
C PHE A 239 9.59 28.14 12.84
N ARG A 240 8.71 27.41 13.52
CA ARG A 240 8.64 25.93 13.47
C ARG A 240 8.20 25.44 12.08
N MET A 241 8.78 24.37 11.56
CA MET A 241 8.51 23.88 10.19
C MET A 241 7.01 23.60 9.94
N THR A 242 6.29 23.14 10.96
CA THR A 242 4.83 22.90 10.92
C THR A 242 4.01 24.14 10.55
N SER A 243 4.57 25.35 10.73
CA SER A 243 3.91 26.62 10.40
C SER A 243 3.80 26.83 8.89
N LEU A 244 4.64 26.17 8.08
CA LEU A 244 4.56 26.21 6.62
C LEU A 244 3.20 25.74 6.11
N LEU A 245 2.57 24.78 6.81
CA LEU A 245 1.27 24.25 6.43
C LEU A 245 0.14 25.26 6.68
N LYS A 246 0.33 26.23 7.59
CA LYS A 246 -0.70 27.22 7.96
C LYS A 246 -0.79 28.41 7.00
N LEU A 247 0.12 28.52 6.03
CA LEU A 247 0.14 29.62 5.06
C LEU A 247 -1.11 29.62 4.18
N ALA A 248 -1.65 28.45 3.86
CA ALA A 248 -2.87 28.31 3.07
C ALA A 248 -4.13 28.79 3.83
N ASP A 249 -4.10 28.78 5.16
CA ASP A 249 -5.24 29.12 6.02
C ASP A 249 -5.38 30.64 6.21
N THR A 250 -4.29 31.38 6.00
CA THR A 250 -4.25 32.84 6.17
C THR A 250 -4.77 33.53 4.91
N LYS A 251 -6.08 33.82 4.87
CA LYS A 251 -6.75 34.42 3.70
C LYS A 251 -6.37 35.89 3.48
N ALA A 252 -6.24 36.29 2.23
CA ALA A 252 -6.07 37.68 1.84
C ALA A 252 -7.44 38.37 1.65
N ASN A 253 -7.45 39.70 1.61
CA ASN A 253 -8.66 40.48 1.28
C ASN A 253 -9.13 40.25 -0.16
N LYS A 254 -8.24 39.78 -1.04
CA LYS A 254 -8.58 39.39 -2.41
C LYS A 254 -9.23 37.99 -2.39
N PRO A 255 -10.47 37.82 -2.89
CA PRO A 255 -11.13 36.52 -2.91
C PRO A 255 -10.30 35.46 -3.62
N GLY A 256 -10.23 34.27 -3.02
CA GLY A 256 -9.48 33.14 -3.58
C GLY A 256 -7.96 33.30 -3.52
N MET A 257 -7.42 34.19 -2.67
CA MET A 257 -5.99 34.34 -2.42
C MET A 257 -5.70 34.16 -0.92
N ASN A 258 -4.55 33.57 -0.59
CA ASN A 258 -4.06 33.38 0.78
C ASN A 258 -2.56 33.72 0.83
N LEU A 259 -1.94 33.59 2.00
CA LEU A 259 -0.52 33.90 2.18
C LEU A 259 0.39 32.99 1.32
N MET A 260 0.03 31.73 1.10
CA MET A 260 0.76 30.82 0.21
C MET A 260 0.84 31.37 -1.23
N HIS A 261 -0.30 31.86 -1.75
CA HIS A 261 -0.34 32.52 -3.06
C HIS A 261 0.51 33.78 -3.13
N TYR A 262 0.48 34.60 -2.08
CA TYR A 262 1.31 35.80 -2.01
C TYR A 262 2.79 35.45 -2.04
N VAL A 263 3.22 34.48 -1.23
CA VAL A 263 4.62 34.01 -1.18
C VAL A 263 5.05 33.44 -2.53
N ALA A 264 4.22 32.61 -3.18
CA ALA A 264 4.52 32.05 -4.50
C ALA A 264 4.69 33.15 -5.56
N LYS A 265 3.79 34.14 -5.58
CA LYS A 265 3.89 35.29 -6.49
C LYS A 265 5.15 36.11 -6.23
N GLN A 266 5.42 36.38 -4.95
CA GLN A 266 6.59 37.19 -4.57
C GLN A 266 7.91 36.47 -4.88
N ALA A 267 7.93 35.13 -4.76
CA ALA A 267 9.07 34.32 -5.18
C ALA A 267 9.32 34.48 -6.68
N GLU A 268 8.29 34.32 -7.52
CA GLU A 268 8.39 34.48 -8.98
C GLU A 268 8.87 35.89 -9.39
N GLU A 269 8.39 36.94 -8.71
CA GLU A 269 8.81 38.33 -8.96
C GLU A 269 10.26 38.61 -8.56
N ILE A 270 10.77 37.94 -7.52
CA ILE A 270 12.15 38.10 -7.05
C ILE A 270 13.09 37.30 -7.96
N ASP A 271 12.77 36.03 -8.18
CA ASP A 271 13.52 35.09 -8.99
C ASP A 271 12.65 33.89 -9.36
N ALA A 272 12.37 33.73 -10.66
CA ALA A 272 11.53 32.65 -11.17
C ALA A 272 12.12 31.25 -10.88
N GLU A 273 13.43 31.12 -10.70
CA GLU A 273 14.06 29.83 -10.35
C GLU A 273 13.62 29.33 -8.97
N LEU A 274 13.22 30.22 -8.06
CA LEU A 274 12.66 29.85 -6.76
C LEU A 274 11.39 29.01 -6.87
N LEU A 275 10.67 29.04 -8.00
CA LEU A 275 9.50 28.19 -8.18
C LEU A 275 9.84 26.72 -8.41
N THR A 276 11.11 26.40 -8.67
CA THR A 276 11.55 25.04 -9.02
C THR A 276 11.91 24.17 -7.82
N PHE A 277 12.00 24.74 -6.60
CA PHE A 277 12.35 23.95 -5.41
C PHE A 277 11.48 22.70 -5.19
N PRO A 278 10.15 22.69 -5.46
CA PRO A 278 9.36 21.47 -5.27
C PRO A 278 9.85 20.30 -6.14
N SER A 279 10.36 20.60 -7.34
CA SER A 279 10.95 19.59 -8.23
C SER A 279 12.36 19.14 -7.82
N GLN A 280 13.03 19.88 -6.94
CA GLN A 280 14.33 19.48 -6.35
C GLN A 280 14.15 18.57 -5.13
N LEU A 281 12.90 18.37 -4.68
CA LEU A 281 12.50 17.62 -3.49
C LEU A 281 11.76 16.31 -3.89
N GLU A 282 12.40 15.48 -4.72
CA GLU A 282 11.78 14.30 -5.33
C GLU A 282 11.63 13.12 -4.36
N HIS A 283 12.59 12.94 -3.44
CA HIS A 283 12.69 11.78 -2.56
C HIS A 283 11.90 11.95 -1.26
N ILE A 284 11.71 13.17 -0.75
CA ILE A 284 10.99 13.40 0.51
C ILE A 284 9.56 12.83 0.51
N GLY A 285 8.89 12.76 -0.64
CA GLY A 285 7.55 12.18 -0.75
C GLY A 285 7.52 10.66 -0.59
N ALA A 286 8.60 9.96 -0.95
CA ALA A 286 8.78 8.54 -0.67
C ALA A 286 9.27 8.34 0.76
N ALA A 287 10.26 9.14 1.20
CA ALA A 287 10.80 9.11 2.56
C ALA A 287 9.73 9.36 3.64
N SER A 288 8.71 10.17 3.35
CA SER A 288 7.60 10.42 4.28
C SER A 288 6.71 9.20 4.55
N ARG A 289 6.88 8.11 3.80
CA ARG A 289 6.12 6.85 3.94
C ARG A 289 6.94 5.77 4.62
N ILE A 290 8.19 6.07 4.93
CA ILE A 290 9.16 5.13 5.48
C ILE A 290 9.34 5.46 6.95
N CYS A 291 9.01 4.53 7.86
CA CYS A 291 9.31 4.70 9.27
C CYS A 291 10.76 4.30 9.55
N LYS A 292 11.58 5.28 9.96
CA LYS A 292 12.99 5.09 10.27
C LYS A 292 13.18 4.03 11.37
N GLU A 293 12.37 4.09 12.42
CA GLU A 293 12.46 3.20 13.59
C GLU A 293 12.15 1.75 13.22
N GLU A 294 11.13 1.53 12.38
CA GLU A 294 10.78 0.20 11.87
C GLU A 294 11.92 -0.39 11.04
N ILE A 295 12.49 0.39 10.11
CA ILE A 295 13.62 -0.04 9.28
C ILE A 295 14.84 -0.41 10.12
N ILE A 296 15.17 0.40 11.13
CA ILE A 296 16.31 0.14 12.01
C ILE A 296 16.05 -1.14 12.82
N ALA A 297 14.84 -1.31 13.35
CA ALA A 297 14.47 -2.52 14.08
C ALA A 297 14.59 -3.78 13.21
N ASP A 298 14.13 -3.69 11.96
CA ASP A 298 14.19 -4.72 10.95
C ASP A 298 15.63 -5.08 10.56
N PHE A 299 16.49 -4.09 10.35
CA PHE A 299 17.92 -4.30 10.13
C PHE A 299 18.56 -5.08 11.29
N TYR A 300 18.35 -4.65 12.54
CA TYR A 300 18.93 -5.33 13.69
C TYR A 300 18.30 -6.70 13.97
N ASN A 301 17.06 -6.94 13.53
CA ASN A 301 16.46 -8.27 13.55
C ASN A 301 17.25 -9.26 12.67
N GLU A 302 17.65 -8.83 11.46
CA GLU A 302 18.46 -9.66 10.56
C GLU A 302 19.89 -9.88 11.08
N VAL A 303 20.50 -8.85 11.67
CA VAL A 303 21.81 -8.98 12.35
C VAL A 303 21.73 -10.09 13.40
N ARG A 304 20.72 -10.06 14.28
CA ARG A 304 20.52 -11.08 15.32
C ARG A 304 20.27 -12.48 14.75
N LYS A 305 19.56 -12.60 13.62
CA LYS A 305 19.33 -13.91 12.97
C LYS A 305 20.66 -14.51 12.47
N LEU A 306 21.52 -13.69 11.89
CA LEU A 306 22.84 -14.12 11.43
C LEU A 306 23.79 -14.46 12.58
N GLU A 307 23.81 -13.69 13.67
CA GLU A 307 24.62 -13.99 14.86
C GLU A 307 24.23 -15.32 15.50
N LYS A 308 22.92 -15.61 15.58
CA LYS A 308 22.40 -16.90 16.06
C LYS A 308 22.81 -18.05 15.15
N LEU A 309 22.81 -17.83 13.84
CA LEU A 309 23.24 -18.83 12.87
C LEU A 309 24.75 -19.10 12.97
N HIS A 310 25.56 -18.06 13.19
CA HIS A 310 27.01 -18.16 13.33
C HIS A 310 27.40 -18.89 14.64
N SER A 311 26.74 -18.58 15.75
CA SER A 311 26.99 -19.18 17.07
C SER A 311 26.42 -20.59 17.23
N GLY A 312 25.35 -20.94 16.52
CA GLY A 312 24.68 -22.24 16.57
C GLY A 312 25.41 -23.39 15.86
N GLY A 313 26.68 -23.18 15.46
CA GLY A 313 27.52 -24.04 14.64
C GLY A 313 27.20 -25.53 14.69
N GLN A 314 26.47 -26.02 13.68
CA GLN A 314 26.36 -27.43 13.38
C GLN A 314 27.35 -27.75 12.25
N PRO A 315 28.45 -28.49 12.53
CA PRO A 315 29.40 -28.89 11.50
C PRO A 315 28.68 -29.68 10.39
N GLY A 316 28.83 -29.25 9.14
CA GLY A 316 28.22 -29.91 7.98
C GLY A 316 26.77 -29.52 7.67
N PHE A 317 26.28 -28.39 8.19
CA PHE A 317 24.89 -27.99 8.02
C PHE A 317 24.48 -27.76 6.56
N LEU A 318 25.30 -27.04 5.76
CA LEU A 318 25.19 -26.91 4.29
C LEU A 318 26.57 -26.61 3.65
N PRO A 319 26.91 -27.14 2.45
CA PRO A 319 28.21 -26.98 1.81
C PRO A 319 28.63 -25.52 1.53
N ASP A 320 27.67 -24.60 1.45
CA ASP A 320 27.89 -23.19 1.07
C ASP A 320 27.60 -22.18 2.19
N MET A 321 27.48 -22.63 3.45
CA MET A 321 27.15 -21.73 4.56
C MET A 321 28.19 -20.64 4.79
N GLU A 322 29.46 -20.98 4.68
CA GLU A 322 30.56 -20.04 4.91
C GLU A 322 30.55 -18.91 3.87
N ILE A 323 30.32 -19.25 2.59
CA ILE A 323 30.19 -18.26 1.51
C ILE A 323 28.97 -17.37 1.73
N PHE A 324 27.84 -17.95 2.16
CA PHE A 324 26.64 -17.18 2.51
C PHE A 324 26.92 -16.21 3.65
N LEU A 325 27.49 -16.67 4.77
CA LEU A 325 27.79 -15.84 5.94
C LEU A 325 28.74 -14.70 5.58
N MET A 326 29.84 -14.98 4.86
CA MET A 326 30.79 -13.95 4.41
C MET A 326 30.10 -12.86 3.56
N ARG A 327 29.24 -13.25 2.61
CA ARG A 327 28.50 -12.28 1.78
C ARG A 327 27.45 -11.52 2.58
N ALA A 328 26.81 -12.19 3.53
CA ALA A 328 25.78 -11.60 4.37
C ALA A 328 26.37 -10.57 5.34
N GLU A 329 27.52 -10.88 5.96
CA GLU A 329 28.29 -9.96 6.80
C GLU A 329 28.74 -8.72 6.02
N ALA A 330 29.27 -8.89 4.81
CA ALA A 330 29.64 -7.76 3.95
C ALA A 330 28.43 -6.88 3.60
N LYS A 331 27.27 -7.49 3.33
CA LYS A 331 26.02 -6.77 3.06
C LYS A 331 25.50 -6.03 4.30
N LEU A 332 25.56 -6.65 5.48
CA LEU A 332 25.22 -6.00 6.74
C LEU A 332 26.11 -4.78 6.98
N ALA A 333 27.43 -4.91 6.80
CA ALA A 333 28.37 -3.80 7.00
C ALA A 333 28.09 -2.60 6.07
N ASP A 334 27.76 -2.85 4.80
CA ASP A 334 27.36 -1.79 3.86
C ASP A 334 26.08 -1.07 4.30
N VAL A 335 25.06 -1.82 4.73
CA VAL A 335 23.79 -1.23 5.18
C VAL A 335 23.94 -0.54 6.53
N GLU A 336 24.74 -1.09 7.45
CA GLU A 336 25.02 -0.48 8.75
C GLU A 336 25.69 0.88 8.60
N ARG A 337 26.60 1.02 7.63
CA ARG A 337 27.22 2.32 7.29
C ARG A 337 26.16 3.34 6.89
N LEU A 338 25.19 2.94 6.08
CA LEU A 338 24.09 3.82 5.64
C LEU A 338 23.13 4.15 6.80
N VAL A 339 22.82 3.18 7.68
CA VAL A 339 22.00 3.43 8.88
C VAL A 339 22.66 4.47 9.78
N ARG A 340 23.97 4.36 10.03
CA ARG A 340 24.72 5.36 10.81
C ARG A 340 24.73 6.75 10.15
N GLU A 341 24.87 6.80 8.82
CA GLU A 341 24.76 8.06 8.07
C GLU A 341 23.36 8.67 8.22
N LEU A 342 22.30 7.87 8.11
CA LEU A 342 20.93 8.31 8.31
C LEU A 342 20.68 8.84 9.74
N ASP A 343 21.25 8.19 10.76
CA ASP A 343 21.15 8.66 12.15
C ASP A 343 21.83 10.01 12.36
N ALA A 344 23.02 10.20 11.78
CA ALA A 344 23.72 11.49 11.83
C ALA A 344 22.92 12.58 11.11
N LEU A 345 22.38 12.27 9.93
CA LEU A 345 21.53 13.20 9.17
C LEU A 345 20.23 13.53 9.89
N ASN A 346 19.61 12.57 10.59
CA ASN A 346 18.42 12.84 11.40
C ASN A 346 18.70 13.91 12.47
N GLY A 347 19.85 13.81 13.16
CA GLY A 347 20.29 14.83 14.11
C GLY A 347 20.57 16.19 13.43
N ALA A 348 21.27 16.18 12.31
CA ALA A 348 21.59 17.39 11.56
C ALA A 348 20.34 18.11 11.04
N VAL A 349 19.34 17.39 10.52
CA VAL A 349 18.06 17.95 10.06
C VAL A 349 17.28 18.55 11.23
N ALA A 350 17.21 17.84 12.38
CA ALA A 350 16.55 18.36 13.57
C ALA A 350 17.18 19.69 14.02
N GLU A 351 18.51 19.74 14.11
CA GLU A 351 19.25 20.94 14.49
C GLU A 351 19.08 22.07 13.47
N TYR A 352 19.19 21.77 12.17
CA TYR A 352 19.11 22.76 11.10
C TYR A 352 17.75 23.46 11.04
N PHE A 353 16.66 22.74 11.29
CA PHE A 353 15.31 23.30 11.37
C PHE A 353 14.89 23.70 12.80
N CYS A 354 15.83 23.70 13.75
CA CYS A 354 15.62 24.08 15.15
C CYS A 354 14.51 23.27 15.87
N GLU A 355 14.32 22.01 15.49
CA GLU A 355 13.38 21.08 16.11
C GLU A 355 13.99 20.36 17.31
N ASP A 356 13.16 19.91 18.25
CA ASP A 356 13.63 19.20 19.44
C ASP A 356 14.10 17.78 19.07
N PRO A 357 15.40 17.45 19.19
CA PRO A 357 15.93 16.13 18.80
C PRO A 357 15.26 14.95 19.53
N ALA A 358 14.69 15.17 20.72
CA ALA A 358 14.03 14.12 21.49
C ALA A 358 12.67 13.72 20.92
N THR A 359 12.01 14.62 20.18
CA THR A 359 10.67 14.39 19.61
C THR A 359 10.66 14.40 18.09
N PHE A 360 11.77 14.83 17.47
CA PHE A 360 11.92 14.91 16.03
C PHE A 360 11.87 13.54 15.37
N LYS A 361 11.10 13.46 14.28
CA LYS A 361 11.07 12.31 13.38
C LYS A 361 11.27 12.76 11.94
N LEU A 362 12.22 12.12 11.27
CA LEU A 362 12.59 12.48 9.91
C LEU A 362 11.45 12.24 8.90
N ASP A 363 10.68 11.15 9.04
CA ASP A 363 9.55 10.84 8.17
C ASP A 363 8.42 11.87 8.30
N GLU A 364 8.13 12.34 9.52
CA GLU A 364 7.19 13.43 9.77
C GLU A 364 7.68 14.76 9.17
N CYS A 365 8.98 15.05 9.30
CA CYS A 365 9.61 16.21 8.65
C CYS A 365 9.45 16.16 7.13
N CYS A 366 9.81 15.04 6.50
CA CYS A 366 9.61 14.80 5.07
C CYS A 366 8.13 14.97 4.66
N SER A 367 7.18 14.51 5.48
CA SER A 367 5.74 14.66 5.24
C SER A 367 5.29 16.13 5.24
N ILE A 368 5.83 16.94 6.16
CA ILE A 368 5.55 18.38 6.24
C ILE A 368 6.06 19.09 4.98
N PHE A 369 7.32 18.85 4.60
CA PHE A 369 7.90 19.49 3.41
C PHE A 369 7.25 19.00 2.11
N HIS A 370 6.89 17.73 2.01
CA HIS A 370 6.14 17.21 0.86
C HIS A 370 4.77 17.87 0.73
N SER A 371 4.07 18.01 1.86
CA SER A 371 2.78 18.70 1.91
C SER A 371 2.92 20.19 1.56
N PHE A 372 4.00 20.83 1.99
CA PHE A 372 4.33 22.19 1.64
C PHE A 372 4.57 22.35 0.15
N CYS A 373 5.39 21.50 -0.47
CA CYS A 373 5.65 21.48 -1.91
C CYS A 373 4.35 21.42 -2.72
N LYS A 374 3.47 20.46 -2.40
CA LYS A 374 2.17 20.32 -3.08
C LYS A 374 1.29 21.57 -2.97
N ARG A 375 1.25 22.19 -1.79
CA ARG A 375 0.45 23.41 -1.57
C ARG A 375 1.06 24.61 -2.30
N PHE A 376 2.39 24.68 -2.36
CA PHE A 376 3.10 25.71 -3.09
C PHE A 376 2.86 25.59 -4.60
N ASP A 377 3.01 24.40 -5.18
CA ASP A 377 2.73 24.15 -6.61
C ASP A 377 1.29 24.49 -6.97
N ALA A 378 0.32 24.09 -6.14
CA ALA A 378 -1.08 24.46 -6.33
C ALA A 378 -1.26 25.98 -6.34
N ALA A 379 -0.63 26.70 -5.39
CA ALA A 379 -0.71 28.15 -5.33
C ALA A 379 -0.05 28.84 -6.55
N VAL A 380 1.05 28.30 -7.08
CA VAL A 380 1.69 28.77 -8.33
C VAL A 380 0.73 28.60 -9.51
N GLN A 381 0.13 27.42 -9.65
CA GLN A 381 -0.81 27.14 -10.74
C GLN A 381 -2.05 28.03 -10.66
N GLU A 382 -2.66 28.16 -9.47
CA GLU A 382 -3.80 29.03 -9.21
C GLU A 382 -3.47 30.51 -9.46
N ASN A 383 -2.23 30.96 -9.17
CA ASN A 383 -1.74 32.29 -9.52
C ASN A 383 -1.71 32.52 -11.04
N ARG A 384 -1.11 31.60 -11.80
CA ARG A 384 -1.01 31.69 -13.26
C ARG A 384 -2.39 31.73 -13.92
N GLU A 385 -3.30 30.89 -13.47
CA GLU A 385 -4.69 30.86 -13.96
C GLU A 385 -5.42 32.19 -13.68
N ARG A 386 -5.21 32.74 -12.48
CA ARG A 386 -5.80 34.03 -12.09
C ARG A 386 -5.28 35.18 -12.94
N GLU A 387 -3.98 35.23 -13.19
CA GLU A 387 -3.37 36.26 -14.03
C GLU A 387 -3.83 36.15 -15.49
N ALA A 388 -3.90 34.93 -16.04
CA ALA A 388 -4.43 34.70 -17.38
C ALA A 388 -5.90 35.14 -17.49
N ALA A 389 -6.73 34.85 -16.49
CA ALA A 389 -8.12 35.27 -16.44
C ALA A 389 -8.26 36.80 -16.35
N GLU A 390 -7.44 37.48 -15.54
CA GLU A 390 -7.41 38.93 -15.43
C GLU A 390 -6.97 39.60 -16.75
N GLN A 391 -5.96 39.07 -17.43
CA GLN A 391 -5.53 39.54 -18.74
C GLN A 391 -6.63 39.35 -19.79
N ARG A 392 -7.33 38.22 -19.77
CA ARG A 392 -8.46 37.95 -20.68
C ARG A 392 -9.60 38.93 -20.46
N ARG A 393 -9.96 39.21 -19.20
CA ARG A 393 -10.99 40.21 -18.85
C ARG A 393 -10.60 41.60 -19.34
N LYS A 394 -9.36 42.04 -19.07
CA LYS A 394 -8.84 43.33 -19.55
C LYS A 394 -8.88 43.46 -21.09
N ARG A 395 -8.54 42.40 -21.82
CA ARG A 395 -8.62 42.38 -23.29
C ARG A 395 -10.07 42.51 -23.78
N VAL A 396 -11.00 41.76 -23.19
CA VAL A 396 -12.44 41.83 -23.53
C VAL A 396 -13.01 43.22 -23.24
N ASP A 397 -12.69 43.80 -22.08
CA ASP A 397 -13.15 45.13 -21.70
C ASP A 397 -12.56 46.23 -22.61
N SER A 398 -11.29 46.10 -23.03
CA SER A 398 -10.66 47.00 -23.99
C SER A 398 -11.36 46.94 -25.35
N ILE A 399 -11.64 45.74 -25.87
CA ILE A 399 -12.36 45.55 -27.15
C ILE A 399 -13.77 46.15 -27.05
N ARG A 400 -14.52 45.84 -25.98
CA ARG A 400 -15.87 46.38 -25.75
C ARG A 400 -15.87 47.91 -25.67
N SER A 401 -14.86 48.50 -25.04
CA SER A 401 -14.71 49.95 -24.91
C SER A 401 -14.36 50.60 -26.25
N ALA A 402 -13.50 49.97 -27.06
CA ALA A 402 -13.17 50.43 -28.41
C ALA A 402 -14.38 50.36 -29.35
N SER A 403 -15.15 49.27 -29.34
CA SER A 403 -16.38 49.14 -30.16
C SER A 403 -17.41 50.21 -29.80
N LYS A 404 -17.60 50.52 -28.51
CA LYS A 404 -18.50 51.62 -28.08
C LYS A 404 -18.06 52.99 -28.58
N ARG A 405 -16.75 53.26 -28.66
CA ARG A 405 -16.20 54.53 -29.19
C ARG A 405 -16.39 54.63 -30.71
N HIS A 406 -16.20 53.53 -31.44
CA HIS A 406 -16.45 53.50 -32.89
C HIS A 406 -17.93 53.69 -33.24
N SER A 407 -18.86 53.08 -32.49
CA SER A 407 -20.30 53.31 -32.70
C SER A 407 -20.74 54.75 -32.36
N ALA A 408 -20.14 55.39 -31.36
CA ALA A 408 -20.42 56.80 -31.04
C ALA A 408 -19.83 57.80 -32.06
N GLY A 409 -18.70 57.43 -32.71
CA GLY A 409 -18.09 58.22 -33.79
C GLY A 409 -18.83 58.09 -35.13
N SER A 410 -19.42 56.91 -35.41
CA SER A 410 -20.16 56.66 -36.66
C SER A 410 -21.53 57.34 -36.72
N CYS A 411 -22.09 57.81 -35.60
CA CYS A 411 -23.34 58.59 -35.58
C CYS A 411 -23.12 60.09 -35.83
N ARG A 412 -21.89 60.55 -36.08
CA ARG A 412 -21.56 61.98 -36.22
C ARG A 412 -20.92 62.38 -37.56
N GLY A 413 -20.81 61.47 -38.52
CA GLY A 413 -20.29 61.78 -39.85
C GLY A 413 -20.91 60.91 -40.95
N SER A 414 -21.38 61.60 -41.99
CA SER A 414 -21.78 61.08 -43.31
C SER A 414 -23.26 60.74 -43.52
N GLN A 415 -24.05 61.79 -43.80
CA GLN A 415 -24.90 61.78 -44.99
C GLN A 415 -23.98 61.71 -46.22
N ALA A 416 -23.88 60.55 -46.86
CA ALA A 416 -23.46 60.41 -48.25
C ALA A 416 -23.91 59.01 -48.74
N ASP A 417 -24.52 58.99 -49.92
CA ASP A 417 -25.22 57.86 -50.53
C ASP A 417 -24.38 56.55 -50.63
N PRO A 418 -25.03 55.37 -50.61
CA PRO A 418 -24.33 54.09 -50.72
C PRO A 418 -24.10 53.71 -52.20
N ASP A 419 -22.83 53.49 -52.57
CA ASP A 419 -22.44 52.85 -53.83
C ASP A 419 -22.22 51.34 -53.58
N PRO A 420 -22.89 50.42 -54.29
CA PRO A 420 -23.06 49.01 -53.85
C PRO A 420 -21.92 48.06 -54.25
N SER A 421 -20.73 48.57 -54.59
CA SER A 421 -19.65 47.76 -55.20
C SER A 421 -18.45 47.45 -54.28
N GLY A 422 -18.42 47.97 -53.03
CA GLY A 422 -17.32 47.76 -52.09
C GLY A 422 -17.49 46.62 -51.07
N LEU A 423 -18.70 46.06 -50.94
CA LEU A 423 -19.04 45.12 -49.86
C LEU A 423 -18.55 43.68 -50.10
N GLU A 424 -18.31 43.27 -51.35
CA GLU A 424 -17.79 41.93 -51.66
C GLU A 424 -16.29 41.79 -51.37
N SER A 425 -15.50 42.87 -51.46
CA SER A 425 -14.05 42.80 -51.25
C SER A 425 -13.67 42.64 -49.77
N THR A 426 -14.49 43.18 -48.86
CA THR A 426 -14.22 43.14 -47.41
C THR A 426 -14.58 41.79 -46.78
N LEU A 427 -15.58 41.09 -47.32
CA LEU A 427 -15.96 39.74 -46.89
C LEU A 427 -14.93 38.68 -47.30
N HIS A 428 -14.25 38.85 -48.43
CA HIS A 428 -13.22 37.92 -48.88
C HIS A 428 -11.92 38.00 -48.06
N SER A 429 -11.59 39.17 -47.48
CA SER A 429 -10.39 39.33 -46.64
C SER A 429 -10.54 38.72 -45.25
N LEU A 430 -11.77 38.52 -44.74
CA LEU A 430 -12.02 37.98 -43.40
C LEU A 430 -12.02 36.45 -43.34
N LEU A 431 -12.13 35.77 -44.48
CA LEU A 431 -12.13 34.30 -44.56
C LEU A 431 -10.74 33.70 -44.79
N SER A 432 -9.70 34.51 -45.05
CA SER A 432 -8.36 34.02 -45.41
C SER A 432 -7.28 34.20 -44.34
N THR A 433 -7.60 34.71 -43.16
CA THR A 433 -6.63 34.82 -42.06
C THR A 433 -7.08 34.02 -40.86
N VAL A 434 -6.96 32.70 -40.99
CA VAL A 434 -6.78 31.78 -39.87
C VAL A 434 -5.31 31.37 -39.88
N PRO A 435 -4.59 31.67 -38.81
CA PRO A 435 -3.72 30.66 -38.19
C PRO A 435 -4.30 30.21 -36.85
#